data_AF-A0A2V6CWS9-F1
#
_entry.id   AF-A0A2V6CWS9-F1
#
_cell.length_a   1.000
_cell.length_b   1.000
_cell.length_c   1.000
_cell.angle_alpha   90.00
_cell.angle_beta   90.00
_cell.angle_gamma   90.00
#
_symmetry.space_group_name_H-M   'P 1'
#
loop_
_entity.id
_entity.type
_entity.pdbx_description
1 polymer ?
#
loop_
_entity_poly.entity_id
_entity_poly.type
_entity_poly.pdbx_seq_one_letter_code
_entity_poly.pdbx_strand_id
1 'polypeptide(L)' 'MQPAVTPDGKRLIFTSERGMGTEKLDKPWTMAEFEQKSRSIWNGLGNIYSVPIEVLPKAGEN' A
#
# COMPACT_ATOMS: atom_id res chain seq x y z
N MET A 1 -2.28 -3.21 -12.32
CA MET A 1 -1.85 -4.62 -12.21
C MET A 1 -2.97 -5.40 -11.53
N GLN A 2 -3.26 -6.64 -11.94
CA GLN A 2 -4.15 -7.52 -11.17
C GLN A 2 -3.34 -8.22 -10.06
N PRO A 3 -3.88 -8.41 -8.83
CA PRO A 3 -3.19 -9.18 -7.80
C PRO A 3 -2.86 -10.60 -8.26
N ALA A 4 -1.73 -11.15 -7.82
CA ALA A 4 -1.25 -12.47 -8.22
C ALA A 4 -0.59 -13.22 -7.06
N VAL A 5 -0.66 -14.55 -7.10
CA VAL A 5 0.01 -15.43 -6.12
C VAL A 5 1.30 -15.97 -6.74
N THR A 6 2.37 -16.08 -5.94
CA THR A 6 3.62 -16.70 -6.39
C THR A 6 3.42 -18.18 -6.77
N PRO A 7 4.22 -18.77 -7.68
CA PRO A 7 4.01 -20.15 -8.11
C PRO A 7 4.05 -21.20 -6.99
N ASP A 8 4.78 -20.92 -5.90
CA ASP A 8 4.85 -21.77 -4.71
C ASP A 8 3.67 -21.58 -3.74
N GLY A 9 2.73 -20.67 -4.04
CA GLY A 9 1.56 -20.39 -3.21
C GLY A 9 1.86 -19.66 -1.90
N LYS A 10 3.08 -19.14 -1.69
CA LYS A 10 3.47 -18.57 -0.38
C LYS A 10 3.19 -17.08 -0.24
N ARG A 11 3.09 -16.33 -1.34
CA ARG A 11 2.96 -14.86 -1.29
C ARG A 11 1.90 -14.35 -2.24
N LEU A 12 1.14 -13.36 -1.80
CA LEU A 12 0.28 -12.51 -2.62
C LEU A 12 1.04 -11.24 -2.99
N ILE A 13 1.07 -10.90 -4.28
CA ILE A 13 1.67 -9.70 -4.84
C ILE A 13 0.57 -8.82 -5.40
N PHE A 14 0.53 -7.54 -5.02
CA PHE A 14 -0.49 -6.60 -5.50
C PHE A 14 0.07 -5.17 -5.56
N THR A 15 -0.60 -4.29 -6.31
CA THR A 15 -0.28 -2.86 -6.36
C THR A 15 -1.31 -2.04 -5.60
N SER A 16 -0.89 -0.94 -4.96
CA SER A 16 -1.80 0.03 -4.34
C SER A 16 -1.26 1.46 -4.42
N GLU A 17 -2.16 2.40 -4.67
CA GLU A 17 -1.92 3.86 -4.77
C GLU A 17 -2.26 4.59 -3.47
N ARG A 18 -2.24 3.88 -2.34
CA ARG A 18 -2.47 4.49 -1.02
C ARG A 18 -1.34 5.43 -0.64
N GLY A 19 -1.66 6.47 0.14
CA GLY A 19 -0.70 7.45 0.62
C GLY A 19 -1.28 8.86 0.51
N MET A 20 -0.49 9.81 0.03
CA MET A 20 -0.85 11.23 -0.05
C MET A 20 -2.23 11.49 -0.69
N GLY A 21 -2.63 10.74 -1.71
CA GLY A 21 -3.92 10.92 -2.39
C GLY A 21 -5.15 10.41 -1.61
N THR A 22 -4.95 9.56 -0.61
CA THR A 22 -6.02 8.94 0.20
C THR A 22 -5.94 9.32 1.68
N GLU A 23 -4.93 10.11 2.08
CA GLU A 23 -4.71 10.51 3.46
C GLU A 23 -5.71 11.60 3.86
N LYS A 24 -6.44 11.37 4.95
CA LYS A 24 -7.29 12.40 5.54
C LYS A 24 -6.40 13.39 6.29
N LEU A 25 -6.49 14.66 5.92
CA LEU A 25 -5.74 15.73 6.54
C LEU A 25 -6.62 16.52 7.50
N ASP A 26 -6.24 16.58 8.78
CA ASP A 26 -6.90 17.46 9.75
C ASP A 26 -6.47 18.93 9.57
N LYS A 27 -5.30 19.16 8.93
CA LYS A 27 -4.78 20.47 8.55
C LYS A 27 -3.99 20.37 7.24
N PRO A 28 -3.89 21.44 6.44
CA PRO A 28 -3.03 21.45 5.26
C PRO A 28 -1.56 21.17 5.62
N TRP A 29 -0.85 20.51 4.72
CA TRP A 29 0.60 20.35 4.86
C TRP A 29 1.33 21.68 4.70
N THR A 30 2.40 21.84 5.46
CA THR A 30 3.47 22.78 5.13
C THR A 30 4.22 22.30 3.89
N MET A 31 4.95 23.20 3.23
CA MET A 31 5.76 22.84 2.06
C MET A 31 6.84 21.79 2.41
N ALA A 32 7.43 21.86 3.60
CA ALA A 32 8.42 20.89 4.06
C ALA A 32 7.82 19.49 4.24
N GLU A 33 6.63 19.39 4.85
CA GLU A 33 5.92 18.11 5.00
C GLU A 33 5.52 17.52 3.64
N PHE A 34 5.07 18.37 2.70
CA PHE A 34 4.77 17.96 1.34
C PHE A 34 6.01 17.39 0.64
N GLU A 35 7.15 18.09 0.70
CA GLU A 35 8.38 17.63 0.06
C GLU A 35 8.86 16.30 0.66
N GLN A 36 8.81 16.16 1.98
CA GLN A 36 9.17 14.92 2.66
C GLN A 36 8.27 13.76 2.22
N LYS A 37 6.94 13.96 2.22
CA LYS A 37 5.99 12.91 1.83
C LYS A 37 6.08 12.56 0.35
N SER A 38 6.26 13.55 -0.52
CA SER A 38 6.37 13.36 -1.97
C SER A 38 7.57 12.47 -2.36
N ARG A 39 8.66 12.54 -1.60
CA ARG A 39 9.86 11.73 -1.81
C ARG A 39 9.80 10.35 -1.13
N SER A 40 8.73 10.05 -0.40
CA SER A 40 8.57 8.77 0.31
C SER A 40 7.88 7.72 -0.55
N ILE A 41 7.94 6.45 -0.12
CA ILE A 41 7.12 5.38 -0.71
C ILE A 41 5.61 5.63 -0.50
N TRP A 42 5.22 6.52 0.41
CA TRP A 42 3.81 6.85 0.68
C TRP A 42 3.30 8.06 -0.10
N ASN A 43 3.97 8.41 -1.19
CA ASN A 43 3.63 9.58 -1.99
C ASN A 43 2.35 9.44 -2.84
N GLY A 44 1.62 8.33 -2.70
CA GLY A 44 0.41 8.04 -3.46
C GLY A 44 0.68 7.50 -4.87
N LEU A 45 1.94 7.40 -5.29
CA LEU A 45 2.29 6.63 -6.47
C LEU A 45 2.18 5.13 -6.17
N GLY A 46 1.83 4.35 -7.18
CA GLY A 46 1.60 2.92 -7.05
C GLY A 46 2.81 2.18 -6.48
N ASN A 47 2.63 1.56 -5.33
CA ASN A 47 3.63 0.66 -4.73
C ASN A 47 3.30 -0.79 -5.05
N ILE A 48 4.33 -1.63 -5.11
CA ILE A 48 4.21 -3.09 -5.17
C ILE A 48 4.36 -3.66 -3.76
N TYR A 49 3.37 -4.42 -3.33
CA TYR A 49 3.35 -5.12 -2.05
C TYR A 49 3.52 -6.61 -2.26
N SER A 50 4.16 -7.26 -1.30
CA SER A 50 4.24 -8.72 -1.23
C SER A 50 4.01 -9.17 0.20
N VAL A 51 2.91 -9.88 0.43
CA VAL A 51 2.49 -10.35 1.75
C VAL A 51 2.50 -11.87 1.80
N PRO A 52 2.95 -12.50 2.90
CA PRO A 52 2.79 -13.94 3.11
C PRO A 52 1.31 -14.32 3.06
N ILE A 53 0.97 -15.47 2.47
CA ILE A 53 -0.43 -15.95 2.44
C ILE A 53 -0.91 -16.36 3.84
N GLU A 54 -0.01 -16.85 4.69
CA GLU A 54 -0.33 -17.30 6.05
C GLU A 54 -0.87 -16.20 6.98
N VAL A 55 -0.59 -14.92 6.68
CA VAL A 55 -1.11 -13.78 7.46
C VAL A 55 -2.45 -13.27 6.96
N LEU A 56 -2.95 -13.81 5.84
CA LEU A 56 -4.26 -13.43 5.32
C LEU A 56 -5.36 -14.11 6.17
N PRO A 57 -6.46 -13.41 6.45
CA PRO A 57 -7.60 -14.02 7.12
C PRO A 57 -8.12 -15.20 6.28
N LYS A 58 -8.52 -16.27 6.97
CA LYS A 58 -9.17 -17.40 6.29
C LYS A 58 -10.53 -16.94 5.77
N ALA A 59 -10.94 -17.48 4.63
CA ALA A 59 -12.23 -17.17 4.07
C ALA A 59 -13.35 -17.47 5.09
N GLY A 60 -14.10 -16.45 5.49
CA GLY A 60 -15.24 -16.56 6.41
C GLY A 60 -14.95 -16.22 7.88
N GLU A 61 -13.72 -15.87 8.24
CA GLU A 61 -13.39 -15.37 9.58
C GLU A 61 -13.36 -13.82 9.54
N ASN A 62 -14.20 -13.17 10.37
CA ASN A 62 -14.17 -11.74 10.64
C ASN A 62 -13.59 -11.49 12.04
#